data_AF-A0AB72V947-F1
#
_entry.id   AF-A0AB72V947-F1
#
_cell.length_a   1.000
_cell.length_b   1.000
_cell.length_c   1.000
_cell.angle_alpha   90.00
_cell.angle_beta   90.00
_cell.angle_gamma   90.00
#
_symmetry.space_group_name_H-M   'P 1'
#
loop_
_entity.id
_entity.type
_entity.pdbx_description
1 polymer ?
#
loop_
_entity_poly.entity_id
_entity_poly.type
_entity_poly.pdbx_seq_one_letter_code
_entity_poly.pdbx_strand_id
1 'polypeptide(L)' 'MKSVLFVCVGNGGKSQMAASLAQKYASDSVEIHSAGTKPAQGLN' A
#
# COMPACT_ATOMS: atom_id res chain seq x y z
N MET A 1 10.62 -0.21 14.50
CA MET A 1 9.29 0.40 14.28
C MET A 1 8.33 -0.71 13.86
N LYS A 2 7.01 -0.58 14.03
CA LYS A 2 6.05 -1.58 13.50
C LYS A 2 5.77 -1.27 12.02
N SER A 3 5.53 -2.28 11.20
CA SER A 3 5.31 -2.11 9.75
C SER A 3 4.01 -2.77 9.31
N VAL A 4 3.37 -2.21 8.29
CA VAL A 4 2.11 -2.70 7.70
C VAL A 4 2.26 -2.84 6.18
N LEU A 5 1.79 -3.95 5.63
CA LEU A 5 1.80 -4.23 4.20
C LEU A 5 0.36 -4.38 3.68
N PHE A 6 -0.03 -3.52 2.73
CA PHE A 6 -1.28 -3.65 1.99
C PHE A 6 -1.06 -4.45 0.71
N VAL A 7 -1.77 -5.58 0.56
CA VAL A 7 -1.62 -6.47 -0.61
C VAL A 7 -2.91 -6.52 -1.42
N CYS A 8 -2.79 -6.38 -2.75
CA CYS A 8 -3.86 -6.76 -3.67
C CYS A 8 -3.30 -7.55 -4.86
N VAL A 9 -4.08 -7.81 -5.91
CA VAL A 9 -3.57 -8.54 -7.09
C VAL A 9 -2.57 -7.69 -7.86
N GLY A 10 -3.00 -6.53 -8.39
CA GLY A 10 -2.19 -5.75 -9.34
C GLY A 10 -1.26 -4.68 -8.75
N ASN A 11 -1.37 -4.36 -7.45
CA ASN A 11 -0.72 -3.19 -6.85
C ASN A 11 -0.93 -1.84 -7.58
N GLY A 12 -1.98 -1.71 -8.38
CA GLY A 12 -2.30 -0.50 -9.14
C GLY A 12 -3.46 0.31 -8.58
N GLY A 13 -4.27 -0.28 -7.68
CA GLY A 13 -5.51 0.33 -7.18
C GLY A 13 -5.66 0.23 -5.67
N LYS A 14 -6.43 -0.77 -5.19
CA LYS A 14 -6.81 -0.89 -3.77
C LYS A 14 -5.66 -0.81 -2.77
N SER A 15 -4.58 -1.57 -2.98
CA SER A 15 -3.43 -1.56 -2.06
C SER A 15 -2.71 -0.21 -2.05
N GLN A 16 -2.65 0.48 -3.20
CA GLN A 16 -2.06 1.82 -3.29
C GLN A 16 -2.94 2.86 -2.60
N MET A 17 -4.26 2.83 -2.83
CA MET A 17 -5.19 3.73 -2.15
C MET A 17 -5.13 3.55 -0.63
N ALA A 18 -5.09 2.30 -0.14
CA ALA A 18 -4.97 2.01 1.27
C ALA A 18 -3.63 2.49 1.85
N ALA A 19 -2.52 2.27 1.14
CA ALA A 19 -1.20 2.73 1.57
C ALA A 19 -1.11 4.26 1.62
N SER A 20 -1.63 4.98 0.62
CA SER A 20 -1.64 6.44 0.62
C SER A 20 -2.52 7.01 1.74
N LEU A 21 -3.67 6.38 2.01
CA LEU A 21 -4.53 6.77 3.12
C LEU A 21 -3.82 6.54 4.47
N ALA A 22 -3.17 5.39 4.64
CA ALA A 22 -2.43 5.07 5.86
C ALA A 22 -1.22 5.98 6.06
N GLN A 23 -0.49 6.31 4.99
CA GLN A 23 0.60 7.30 5.05
C GLN A 23 0.09 8.66 5.53
N LYS A 24 -1.09 9.10 5.08
CA LYS A 24 -1.66 10.37 5.51
C LYS A 24 -2.00 10.43 7.01
N TYR A 25 -2.36 9.31 7.63
CA TYR A 25 -2.91 9.30 8.99
C TYR A 25 -2.06 8.57 10.03
N ALA A 26 -1.07 7.77 9.62
CA ALA A 26 -0.36 6.87 10.52
C ALA A 26 1.17 6.80 10.30
N SER A 27 1.73 7.63 9.40
CA SER A 27 3.16 7.62 9.04
C SER A 27 4.11 7.82 10.22
N ASP A 28 3.66 8.52 11.27
CA ASP A 28 4.49 8.79 12.45
C ASP A 28 4.54 7.60 13.43
N SER A 29 3.71 6.59 13.22
CA SER A 29 3.53 5.46 14.14
C SER A 29 3.96 4.10 13.56
N VAL A 30 3.87 3.94 12.24
CA VAL A 30 4.16 2.69 11.53
C VAL A 30 4.74 2.95 10.14
N GLU A 31 5.61 2.05 9.68
CA GLU A 31 6.08 2.04 8.30
C GLU A 31 5.02 1.41 7.38
N ILE A 32 4.73 2.06 6.26
CA ILE A 32 3.65 1.66 5.34
C ILE A 32 4.23 1.17 4.01
N HIS A 33 3.79 0.00 3.57
CA HIS A 33 4.16 -0.62 2.29
C HIS A 33 2.93 -1.07 1.48
N SER A 34 3.10 -1.20 0.16
CA SER A 34 2.10 -1.78 -0.75
C SER A 34 2.73 -2.83 -1.68
N ALA A 35 2.00 -3.90 -2.00
CA ALA A 35 2.46 -4.95 -2.90
C ALA A 35 1.33 -5.59 -3.73
N GLY A 36 1.74 -6.33 -4.77
CA GLY A 36 0.87 -7.07 -5.67
C GLY A 36 1.30 -8.53 -5.76
N THR A 37 0.36 -9.46 -5.74
CA THR A 37 0.65 -10.88 -6.00
C THR A 37 0.89 -11.18 -7.48
N LYS A 38 0.31 -10.35 -8.37
CA LYS A 38 0.52 -10.33 -9.82
C LYS A 38 0.56 -8.87 -10.28
N PRO A 39 1.68 -8.15 -10.08
CA PRO A 39 1.77 -6.71 -10.35
C PRO A 39 1.26 -6.33 -11.75
N ALA A 40 0.43 -5.30 -11.82
CA ALA A 40 -0.06 -4.72 -13.06
C ALA A 40 1.02 -3.82 -13.68
N GLN A 41 0.83 -3.48 -14.96
CA GLN A 41 1.78 -2.63 -15.70
C GLN A 41 1.75 -1.16 -15.27
N GLY A 42 0.73 -0.73 -14.52
CA GLY A 42 0.60 0.65 -14.08
C GLY A 42 -0.39 0.84 -12.92
N LEU A 43 -0.49 2.09 -12.47
CA LEU A 43 -1.51 2.56 -11.53
C LEU A 43 -2.83 2.81 -12.28
N ASN A 44 -3.95 2.66 -11.56
CA ASN A 44 -5.30 3.00 -12.03
C ASN A 44 -5.63 4.49 -11.79
#